data_AF-A0A6G1RQX7-F1
#
_entry.id   AF-A0A6G1RQX7-F1
#
_cell.length_a   1.000
_cell.length_b   1.000
_cell.length_c   1.000
_cell.angle_alpha   90.00
_cell.angle_beta   90.00
_cell.angle_gamma   90.00
#
_symmetry.space_group_name_H-M   'P 1'
#
loop_
_entity.id
_entity.type
_entity.pdbx_description
1 polymer ?
#
loop_
_entity_poly.entity_id
_entity_poly.type
_entity_poly.pdbx_seq_one_letter_code
_entity_poly.pdbx_strand_id
1 'polypeptide(L)'
;IETLLCYLELHPQRWLELLPPTYSSCRLLCHGGPRQLRALARRSPPVAVFLARERLEGKDHGKSSSVEFDVISLSDFMGWEATLVKRALRQLQWDPRFRKDGILVEFGDLSFHFHSY
;
A
#
# COMPACT_ATOMS: atom_id res chain seq x y z
N ILE A 1 3.23 20.86 12.02
CA ILE A 1 3.62 19.44 12.22
C ILE A 1 5.01 19.20 11.64
N GLU A 2 5.25 19.50 10.37
CA GLU A 2 6.56 19.38 9.71
C GLU A 2 7.73 20.01 10.51
N THR A 3 7.60 21.26 10.96
CA THR A 3 8.64 21.93 11.76
C THR A 3 9.02 21.17 13.02
N LEU A 4 8.04 20.55 13.71
CA LEU A 4 8.29 19.73 14.89
C LEU A 4 9.07 18.46 14.51
N LEU A 5 8.68 17.79 13.41
CA LEU A 5 9.37 16.59 12.92
C LEU A 5 10.84 16.89 12.57
N CYS A 6 11.10 18.03 11.91
CA CYS A 6 12.47 18.48 11.63
C CYS A 6 13.28 18.72 12.92
N TYR A 7 12.66 19.30 13.97
CA TYR A 7 13.35 19.47 15.25
C TYR A 7 13.66 18.13 15.94
N LEU A 8 12.79 17.14 15.82
CA LEU A 8 13.00 15.80 16.37
C LEU A 8 14.12 15.04 15.64
N GLU A 9 14.22 15.21 14.33
CA GLU A 9 15.29 14.64 13.50
C GLU A 9 16.65 15.29 13.81
N LEU A 10 16.70 16.62 13.99
CA LEU A 10 17.92 17.36 14.31
C LEU A 10 18.40 17.19 15.77
N HIS A 11 17.57 16.64 16.65
CA HIS A 11 17.93 16.43 18.05
C HIS A 11 19.10 15.44 18.16
N PRO A 12 20.08 15.62 19.09
CA PRO A 12 21.24 14.74 19.22
C PRO A 12 20.90 13.27 19.45
N GLN A 13 19.72 12.98 19.99
CA GLN A 13 19.24 11.61 20.19
C GLN A 13 18.60 10.98 18.95
N ARG A 14 18.39 11.75 17.86
CA ARG A 14 17.81 11.31 16.57
C ARG A 14 16.57 10.43 16.75
N TRP A 15 15.52 10.97 17.37
CA TRP A 15 14.32 10.18 17.71
C TRP A 15 13.58 9.65 16.49
N LEU A 16 13.70 10.32 15.35
CA LEU A 16 13.13 9.89 14.09
C LEU A 16 13.99 10.32 12.90
N GLU A 17 13.76 9.67 11.77
CA GLU A 17 14.25 10.05 10.45
C GLU A 17 13.06 10.40 9.55
N LEU A 18 13.07 11.60 8.97
CA LEU A 18 11.97 12.09 8.14
C LEU A 18 12.22 11.73 6.67
N LEU A 19 11.31 10.95 6.09
CA LEU A 19 11.35 10.54 4.69
C LEU A 19 10.47 11.47 3.83
N PRO A 20 10.66 11.48 2.49
CA PRO A 20 9.85 12.29 1.60
C PRO A 20 8.35 12.04 1.81
N PRO A 21 7.52 13.10 1.96
CA PRO A 21 6.08 12.97 2.09
C PRO A 21 5.49 12.14 0.95
N THR A 22 4.54 11.28 1.29
CA THR A 22 4.04 10.28 0.34
C THR A 22 2.60 9.91 0.61
N TYR A 23 1.91 9.47 -0.43
CA TYR A 23 0.54 8.95 -0.32
C TYR A 23 0.53 7.65 0.50
N SER A 24 -0.10 7.65 1.67
CA SER A 24 -0.12 6.49 2.56
C SER A 24 -1.23 5.51 2.19
N SER A 25 -2.36 5.99 1.68
CA SER A 25 -3.47 5.10 1.30
C SER A 25 -3.39 4.65 -0.16
N CYS A 26 -3.87 3.43 -0.40
CA CYS A 26 -4.09 2.90 -1.73
C CYS A 26 -5.46 2.24 -1.80
N ARG A 27 -6.27 2.70 -2.76
CA ARG A 27 -7.54 2.09 -3.13
C ARG A 27 -7.36 1.28 -4.40
N LEU A 28 -7.75 0.01 -4.34
CA LEU A 28 -7.71 -0.93 -5.45
C LEU A 28 -9.13 -1.33 -5.82
N LEU A 29 -9.54 -1.01 -7.04
CA LEU A 29 -10.86 -1.29 -7.57
C LEU A 29 -10.78 -2.30 -8.72
N CYS A 30 -11.52 -3.39 -8.62
CA CYS A 30 -11.60 -4.45 -9.62
C CYS A 30 -12.97 -4.41 -10.33
N HIS A 31 -13.01 -3.92 -11.58
CA HIS A 31 -14.26 -3.89 -12.35
C HIS A 31 -14.77 -5.30 -12.71
N GLY A 32 -13.88 -6.30 -12.78
CA GLY A 32 -14.22 -7.71 -12.92
C GLY A 32 -14.73 -8.37 -11.63
N GLY A 33 -14.96 -7.60 -10.57
CA GLY A 33 -15.55 -8.06 -9.32
C GLY A 33 -14.61 -8.86 -8.43
N PRO A 34 -15.14 -9.59 -7.42
CA PRO A 34 -14.34 -10.26 -6.40
C PRO A 34 -13.47 -11.40 -6.94
N ARG A 35 -13.84 -12.02 -8.06
CA ARG A 35 -13.02 -13.05 -8.71
C ARG A 35 -11.71 -12.48 -9.23
N GLN A 36 -11.75 -11.27 -9.77
CA GLN A 36 -10.56 -10.56 -10.24
C GLN A 36 -9.63 -10.20 -9.07
N LEU A 37 -10.18 -9.71 -7.96
CA LEU A 37 -9.40 -9.42 -6.76
C LEU A 37 -8.65 -10.66 -6.24
N ARG A 38 -9.31 -11.84 -6.23
CA ARG A 38 -8.66 -13.10 -5.86
C ARG A 38 -7.58 -13.54 -6.85
N ALA A 39 -7.77 -13.30 -8.15
CA ALA A 39 -6.75 -13.57 -9.16
C ALA A 39 -5.53 -12.66 -8.98
N LEU A 40 -5.74 -11.39 -8.62
CA LEU A 40 -4.66 -10.45 -8.32
C LEU A 40 -3.86 -10.84 -7.09
N ALA A 41 -4.53 -11.32 -6.05
CA ALA A 41 -3.87 -11.84 -4.86
C ALA A 41 -2.86 -12.97 -5.19
N ARG A 42 -3.09 -13.74 -6.26
CA ARG A 42 -2.13 -14.78 -6.70
C ARG A 42 -0.93 -14.22 -7.46
N ARG A 43 -1.07 -13.06 -8.09
CA ARG A 43 -0.04 -12.45 -8.95
C ARG A 43 0.75 -11.35 -8.25
N SER A 44 0.21 -10.76 -7.19
CA SER A 44 0.80 -9.63 -6.49
C SER A 44 0.99 -9.92 -5.01
N PRO A 45 2.26 -10.01 -4.54
CA PRO A 45 2.55 -10.21 -3.13
C PRO A 45 1.90 -9.18 -2.20
N PRO A 46 1.87 -7.86 -2.51
CA PRO A 46 1.22 -6.88 -1.63
C PRO A 46 -0.26 -7.15 -1.39
N VAL A 47 -1.03 -7.47 -2.44
CA VAL A 47 -2.47 -7.76 -2.32
C VAL A 47 -2.68 -9.08 -1.58
N ALA A 48 -1.81 -10.08 -1.81
CA ALA A 48 -1.86 -11.35 -1.10
C ALA A 48 -1.68 -11.16 0.41
N VAL A 49 -0.65 -10.41 0.81
CA VAL A 49 -0.30 -10.13 2.21
C VAL A 49 -1.43 -9.35 2.88
N PHE A 50 -1.93 -8.30 2.22
CA PHE A 50 -3.06 -7.53 2.72
C PHE A 50 -4.29 -8.41 3.00
N LEU A 51 -4.72 -9.21 2.01
CA LEU A 51 -5.89 -10.08 2.18
C LEU A 51 -5.68 -11.18 3.22
N ALA A 52 -4.47 -11.72 3.33
CA ALA A 52 -4.13 -12.70 4.35
C ALA A 52 -4.22 -12.09 5.75
N ARG A 53 -3.73 -10.86 5.94
CA ARG A 53 -3.82 -10.13 7.20
C ARG A 53 -5.27 -9.82 7.58
N GLU A 54 -6.05 -9.26 6.66
CA GLU A 54 -7.46 -8.96 6.93
C GLU A 54 -8.23 -10.23 7.33
N ARG A 55 -7.90 -11.37 6.72
CA ARG A 55 -8.47 -12.67 7.09
C ARG A 55 -8.07 -13.11 8.50
N LEU A 56 -6.83 -12.87 8.93
CA LEU A 56 -6.39 -13.12 10.30
C LEU A 56 -7.10 -12.21 11.31
N GLU A 57 -7.42 -10.98 10.92
CA GLU A 57 -8.23 -10.03 11.69
C GLU A 57 -9.74 -10.35 11.64
N GLY A 58 -10.15 -11.44 10.99
CA GLY A 58 -11.55 -11.88 10.88
C GLY A 58 -12.38 -11.14 9.83
N LYS A 59 -11.76 -10.28 9.01
CA LYS A 59 -12.43 -9.54 7.93
C LYS A 59 -12.33 -10.30 6.62
N ASP A 60 -13.46 -10.73 6.07
CA ASP A 60 -13.50 -11.43 4.79
C ASP A 60 -13.83 -10.48 3.63
N HIS A 61 -12.89 -10.35 2.70
CA HIS A 61 -13.04 -9.59 1.44
C HIS A 61 -13.51 -10.46 0.27
N GLY A 62 -13.97 -11.68 0.53
CA GLY A 62 -14.34 -12.66 -0.49
C GLY A 62 -15.42 -12.18 -1.47
N LYS A 63 -16.27 -11.22 -1.10
CA LYS A 63 -17.31 -10.64 -1.98
C LYS A 63 -17.00 -9.21 -2.43
N SER A 64 -15.95 -8.60 -1.91
CA SER A 64 -15.61 -7.20 -2.19
C SER A 64 -14.94 -7.07 -3.56
N SER A 65 -15.37 -6.09 -4.35
CA SER A 65 -14.75 -5.70 -5.63
C SER A 65 -13.75 -4.56 -5.47
N SER A 66 -13.66 -3.97 -4.28
CA SER A 66 -12.71 -2.92 -3.96
C SER A 66 -12.15 -3.09 -2.57
N VAL A 67 -10.89 -2.73 -2.39
CA VAL A 67 -10.20 -2.73 -1.10
C VAL A 67 -9.38 -1.46 -0.96
N GLU A 68 -9.21 -1.00 0.26
CA GLU A 68 -8.42 0.17 0.61
C GLU A 68 -7.52 -0.18 1.78
N PHE A 69 -6.26 0.23 1.70
CA PHE A 69 -5.26 -0.12 2.71
C PHE A 69 -4.13 0.90 2.78
N ASP A 70 -3.48 0.93 3.94
CA ASP A 70 -2.26 1.71 4.16
C ASP A 70 -1.06 0.98 3.55
N VAL A 71 -0.44 1.64 2.56
CA VAL A 71 0.74 1.18 1.83
C VAL A 71 1.99 1.18 2.70
N ILE A 72 2.11 2.11 3.64
CA ILE A 72 3.28 2.23 4.53
C ILE A 72 3.24 1.10 5.55
N SER A 73 2.10 0.92 6.23
CA SER A 73 1.90 -0.24 7.09
C SER A 73 2.17 -1.55 6.33
N LEU A 74 1.62 -1.70 5.12
CA LEU A 74 1.83 -2.90 4.31
C LEU A 74 3.32 -3.09 3.93
N SER A 75 4.05 -2.01 3.61
CA SER A 75 5.47 -2.08 3.29
C SER A 75 6.30 -2.54 4.48
N ASP A 76 5.99 -2.08 5.67
CA ASP A 76 6.66 -2.49 6.92
C ASP A 76 6.44 -3.97 7.21
N PHE A 77 5.19 -4.47 7.07
CA PHE A 77 4.88 -5.89 7.25
C PHE A 77 5.57 -6.79 6.22
N MET A 78 5.74 -6.30 5.00
CA MET A 78 6.43 -7.04 3.94
C MET A 78 7.95 -6.96 4.05
N GLY A 79 8.49 -6.00 4.82
CA GLY A 79 9.90 -5.62 4.78
C GLY A 79 10.34 -5.09 3.42
N TRP A 80 9.41 -4.46 2.67
CA TRP A 80 9.68 -3.89 1.35
C TRP A 80 9.77 -2.37 1.44
N GLU A 81 10.51 -1.74 0.53
CA GLU A 81 10.43 -0.29 0.38
C GLU A 81 9.05 0.14 -0.14
N ALA A 82 8.48 1.20 0.42
CA ALA A 82 7.18 1.73 0.01
C ALA A 82 7.13 2.06 -1.50
N THR A 83 8.24 2.49 -2.10
CA THR A 83 8.37 2.77 -3.53
C THR A 83 8.17 1.51 -4.39
N LEU A 84 8.72 0.37 -3.94
CA LEU A 84 8.59 -0.93 -4.59
C LEU A 84 7.16 -1.45 -4.50
N VAL A 85 6.53 -1.32 -3.32
CA VAL A 85 5.11 -1.68 -3.13
C VAL A 85 4.22 -0.86 -4.07
N LYS A 86 4.37 0.47 -4.10
CA LYS A 86 3.60 1.36 -4.99
C LYS A 86 3.83 1.02 -6.46
N ARG A 87 5.06 0.69 -6.86
CA ARG A 87 5.37 0.26 -8.22
C ARG A 87 4.66 -1.05 -8.56
N ALA A 88 4.75 -2.05 -7.70
CA ALA A 88 4.09 -3.34 -7.89
C ALA A 88 2.57 -3.18 -8.02
N LEU A 89 1.95 -2.32 -7.19
CA LEU A 89 0.52 -2.02 -7.27
C LEU A 89 0.16 -1.33 -8.59
N ARG A 90 0.92 -0.32 -9.04
CA ARG A 90 0.67 0.35 -10.33
C ARG A 90 0.75 -0.60 -11.53
N GLN A 91 1.65 -1.58 -11.46
CA GLN A 91 1.79 -2.58 -12.52
C GLN A 91 0.56 -3.47 -12.66
N LEU A 92 -0.29 -3.58 -11.61
CA LEU A 92 -1.53 -4.36 -11.67
C LEU A 92 -2.57 -3.79 -12.63
N GLN A 93 -2.47 -2.51 -13.02
CA GLN A 93 -3.38 -1.94 -14.00
C GLN A 93 -3.16 -2.53 -15.41
N TRP A 94 -2.03 -3.21 -15.63
CA TRP A 94 -1.58 -3.69 -16.93
C TRP A 94 -1.44 -5.22 -16.94
N ASP A 95 -2.06 -5.86 -17.92
CA ASP A 95 -1.82 -7.26 -18.26
C ASP A 95 -0.39 -7.41 -18.87
N PRO A 96 0.29 -8.56 -18.79
CA PRO A 96 1.47 -8.91 -19.59
C PRO A 96 1.39 -8.58 -21.09
N ARG A 97 0.18 -8.46 -21.65
CA ARG A 97 -0.05 -8.01 -23.03
C ARG A 97 -0.21 -6.49 -23.16
N PHE A 98 0.13 -5.73 -22.13
CA PHE A 98 -0.04 -4.28 -21.99
C PHE A 98 -1.47 -3.79 -22.23
N ARG A 99 -2.47 -4.64 -21.92
CA ARG A 99 -3.88 -4.26 -21.96
C ARG A 99 -4.32 -3.80 -20.57
N LYS A 100 -5.22 -2.81 -20.53
CA LYS A 100 -5.83 -2.38 -19.26
C LYS A 100 -6.67 -3.54 -18.72
N ASP A 101 -6.32 -4.05 -17.55
CA ASP A 101 -6.98 -5.21 -16.93
C ASP A 101 -8.32 -4.83 -16.26
N GLY A 102 -8.81 -3.59 -16.42
CA GLY A 102 -10.01 -3.14 -15.69
C GLY A 102 -9.79 -3.05 -14.17
N ILE A 103 -8.52 -2.85 -13.78
CA ILE A 103 -8.10 -2.63 -12.41
C ILE A 103 -7.68 -1.18 -12.29
N LEU A 104 -8.26 -0.49 -11.32
CA LEU A 104 -7.90 0.89 -11.00
C LEU A 104 -7.17 0.90 -9.66
N VAL A 105 -6.02 1.58 -9.64
CA VAL A 105 -5.20 1.78 -8.43
C VAL A 105 -5.06 3.27 -8.23
N GLU A 106 -5.59 3.76 -7.11
CA GLU A 106 -5.56 5.15 -6.71
C GLU A 106 -4.76 5.27 -5.43
N PHE A 107 -3.83 6.23 -5.38
CA PHE A 107 -3.10 6.57 -4.16
C PHE A 107 -3.68 7.85 -3.58
N GLY A 108 -3.93 7.83 -2.28
CA GLY A 108 -4.55 8.93 -1.54
C GLY A 108 -3.77 9.30 -0.29
N ASP A 109 -4.27 10.30 0.42
CA ASP A 109 -3.79 10.73 1.74
C ASP A 109 -2.30 11.05 1.79
N LEU A 110 -1.95 12.26 1.32
CA LEU A 110 -0.59 12.78 1.43
C LEU A 110 -0.21 12.88 2.91
N SER A 111 0.78 12.10 3.31
CA SER A 111 1.17 11.90 4.71
C SER A 111 2.67 12.11 4.90
N PHE A 112 3.07 12.47 6.12
CA PHE A 112 4.47 12.44 6.53
C PHE A 112 4.89 10.99 6.72
N HIS A 113 6.00 10.60 6.08
CA HIS A 113 6.59 9.28 6.23
C HIS A 113 7.84 9.44 7.08
N PHE A 114 7.99 8.67 8.15
CA PHE A 114 9.17 8.72 9.01
C PHE A 114 9.39 7.37 9.68
N HIS A 115 10.63 7.12 10.06
CA HIS A 115 11.00 6.00 10.91
C HIS A 115 11.31 6.52 12.31
N SER A 116 10.75 5.91 13.35
CA SER A 116 11.07 6.20 14.75
C SER A 116 11.95 5.11 15.34
N TYR A 117 12.95 5.48 16.14
CA TYR A 117 13.93 4.58 16.75
C TYR A 117 13.59 4.22 18.20
#